data_AF-A0A0R3BS10-F1
#
_entry.id   AF-A0A0R3BS10-F1
#
_cell.length_a   1.000
_cell.length_b   1.000
_cell.length_c   1.000
_cell.angle_alpha   90.00
_cell.angle_beta   90.00
_cell.angle_gamma   90.00
#
_symmetry.space_group_name_H-M   'P 1'
#
loop_
_entity.id
_entity.type
_entity.pdbx_description
1 polymer ?
#
loop_
_entity_poly.entity_id
_entity_poly.type
_entity_poly.pdbx_seq_one_letter_code
_entity_poly.pdbx_strand_id
1 'polypeptide(L)'
;MAQPDELSFDFLTGREGDFMETVMDELKTVLWTKPLVDDINENGGLKGENKAKLFELRFGSELHKAGIQPRYEVAGEGDSTLDYGFASGGQEYLVEMMRLEETDAVRAATAKEEFEEGAVMVKRQLTTTAEDSRQSEEGETLKAVEKICQKLERDGKPHKFPPPGSATHVLLVDVRTLFNGGDKWDRVNVGLGGEYVPHELFRRYYKGRLVTGVFSPKTTLKGAAEARERLHFIGFVNEKSYESGGFGPSIQFIANPHIFKSVEEARAALAGWPLGEPVILNAPKVPPRLQKLVDAMSDLKVGEAAELSQLLRSKWRLPSSDTDQ
;
A
#
# COMPACT_ATOMS: atom_id res chain seq x y z
N MET A 1 18.27 19.31 -22.58
CA MET A 1 17.19 18.33 -22.35
C MET A 1 17.87 17.09 -21.81
N ALA A 2 17.57 16.70 -20.57
CA ALA A 2 18.08 15.42 -20.05
C ALA A 2 17.46 14.31 -20.91
N GLN A 3 18.28 13.38 -21.41
CA GLN A 3 17.74 12.15 -21.97
C GLN A 3 16.91 11.46 -20.89
N PRO A 4 15.76 10.85 -21.23
CA PRO A 4 15.13 9.89 -20.34
C PRO A 4 16.20 8.89 -19.92
N ASP A 5 16.32 8.65 -18.61
CA ASP A 5 17.31 7.74 -18.07
C ASP A 5 17.05 6.35 -18.66
N GLU A 6 17.81 5.96 -19.70
CA GLU A 6 17.62 4.71 -20.48
C GLU A 6 17.68 3.45 -19.58
N LEU A 7 18.09 3.62 -18.32
CA LEU A 7 18.25 2.59 -17.31
C LEU A 7 17.20 2.68 -16.19
N SER A 8 16.25 3.62 -16.24
CA SER A 8 15.21 3.71 -15.22
C SER A 8 14.11 2.67 -15.42
N PHE A 9 13.66 2.05 -14.33
CA PHE A 9 12.46 1.20 -14.33
C PHE A 9 11.18 2.00 -14.01
N ASP A 10 11.27 3.32 -13.84
CA ASP A 10 10.14 4.20 -13.56
C ASP A 10 9.63 4.95 -14.81
N PHE A 11 9.45 4.23 -15.92
CA PHE A 11 8.93 4.81 -17.17
C PHE A 11 7.41 4.64 -17.32
N LEU A 12 6.80 5.48 -18.16
CA LEU A 12 5.40 5.32 -18.57
C LEU A 12 5.35 4.22 -19.64
N THR A 13 4.71 3.09 -19.33
CA THR A 13 4.60 1.99 -20.31
C THR A 13 3.62 2.37 -21.43
N GLY A 14 3.80 1.80 -22.64
CA GLY A 14 2.86 2.03 -23.74
C GLY A 14 1.42 1.67 -23.36
N ARG A 15 1.22 0.53 -22.68
CA ARG A 15 -0.12 0.12 -22.19
C ARG A 15 -0.73 1.11 -21.20
N GLU A 16 0.08 1.64 -20.27
CA GLU A 16 -0.39 2.70 -19.36
C GLU A 16 -0.74 3.97 -20.13
N GLY A 17 0.08 4.35 -21.13
CA GLY A 17 -0.19 5.49 -22.01
C GLY A 17 -1.50 5.36 -22.77
N ASP A 18 -1.71 4.23 -23.47
CA ASP A 18 -2.93 3.95 -24.25
C ASP A 18 -4.19 3.99 -23.37
N PHE A 19 -4.10 3.39 -22.16
CA PHE A 19 -5.19 3.45 -21.19
C PHE A 19 -5.44 4.88 -20.71
N MET A 20 -4.39 5.63 -20.41
CA MET A 20 -4.51 7.02 -19.96
C MET A 20 -5.06 7.96 -21.02
N GLU A 21 -4.80 7.72 -22.30
CA GLU A 21 -5.39 8.51 -23.39
C GLU A 21 -6.93 8.40 -23.35
N THR A 22 -7.43 7.17 -23.18
CA THR A 22 -8.87 6.91 -23.02
C THR A 22 -9.44 7.60 -21.79
N VAL A 23 -8.74 7.49 -20.65
CA VAL A 23 -9.17 8.11 -19.38
C VAL A 23 -9.19 9.65 -19.48
N MET A 24 -8.16 10.26 -20.08
CA MET A 24 -8.10 11.70 -20.27
C MET A 24 -9.22 12.19 -21.19
N ASP A 25 -9.54 11.45 -22.27
CA ASP A 25 -10.64 11.79 -23.17
C ASP A 25 -12.01 11.74 -22.48
N GLU A 26 -12.24 10.71 -21.65
CA GLU A 26 -13.47 10.53 -20.86
C GLU A 26 -13.65 11.65 -19.83
N LEU A 27 -12.59 12.04 -19.13
CA LEU A 27 -12.67 12.92 -17.97
C LEU A 27 -12.43 14.40 -18.27
N LYS A 28 -12.00 14.78 -19.48
CA LYS A 28 -11.70 16.19 -19.83
C LYS A 28 -12.89 17.16 -19.69
N THR A 29 -14.12 16.64 -19.76
CA THR A 29 -15.35 17.44 -19.62
C THR A 29 -16.03 17.30 -18.26
N VAL A 30 -15.52 16.42 -17.38
CA VAL A 30 -16.07 16.22 -16.05
C VAL A 30 -15.56 17.35 -15.14
N LEU A 31 -16.47 18.09 -14.50
CA LEU A 31 -16.14 19.36 -13.84
C LEU A 31 -15.07 19.23 -12.75
N TRP A 32 -15.15 18.18 -11.92
CA TRP A 32 -14.23 18.01 -10.79
C TRP A 32 -12.85 17.49 -11.22
N THR A 33 -12.74 16.75 -12.34
CA THR A 33 -11.46 16.25 -12.88
C THR A 33 -10.77 17.25 -13.78
N LYS A 34 -11.52 18.20 -14.36
CA LYS A 34 -11.01 19.13 -15.36
C LYS A 34 -9.71 19.83 -14.95
N PRO A 35 -9.56 20.36 -13.71
CA PRO A 35 -8.30 20.96 -13.27
C PRO A 35 -7.09 20.02 -13.39
N LEU A 36 -7.25 18.76 -12.98
CA LEU A 36 -6.20 17.74 -13.06
C LEU A 36 -5.86 17.39 -14.51
N VAL A 37 -6.86 17.25 -15.39
CA VAL A 37 -6.63 16.96 -16.82
C VAL A 37 -5.94 18.13 -17.53
N ASP A 38 -6.39 19.37 -17.26
CA ASP A 38 -5.79 20.58 -17.84
C ASP A 38 -4.32 20.71 -17.37
N ASP A 39 -4.05 20.50 -16.08
CA ASP A 39 -2.71 20.54 -15.51
C ASP A 39 -1.78 19.44 -16.06
N ILE A 40 -2.27 18.22 -16.33
CA ILE A 40 -1.51 17.19 -17.04
C ILE A 40 -1.15 17.66 -18.46
N ASN A 41 -2.11 18.22 -19.20
CA ASN A 41 -1.88 18.71 -20.56
C ASN A 41 -0.88 19.87 -20.61
N GLU A 42 -1.02 20.85 -19.72
CA GLU A 42 -0.11 21.99 -19.59
C GLU A 42 1.32 21.54 -19.25
N ASN A 43 1.44 20.48 -18.47
CA ASN A 43 2.72 19.85 -18.16
C ASN A 43 3.17 18.83 -19.22
N GLY A 44 2.66 18.89 -20.46
CA GLY A 44 3.16 18.08 -21.57
C GLY A 44 2.54 16.69 -21.74
N GLY A 45 1.39 16.44 -21.12
CA GLY A 45 0.53 15.28 -21.41
C GLY A 45 1.06 13.95 -20.88
N LEU A 46 0.94 12.90 -21.70
CA LEU A 46 1.29 11.51 -21.34
C LEU A 46 2.81 11.30 -21.33
N LYS A 47 3.46 11.63 -20.21
CA LYS A 47 4.90 11.46 -20.02
C LYS A 47 5.26 11.02 -18.59
N GLY A 48 6.50 10.53 -18.43
CA GLY A 48 6.99 9.97 -17.17
C GLY A 48 6.88 10.93 -15.98
N GLU A 49 7.14 12.22 -16.20
CA GLU A 49 7.09 13.24 -15.17
C GLU A 49 5.67 13.50 -14.64
N ASN A 50 4.64 13.17 -15.42
CA ASN A 50 3.25 13.31 -15.02
C ASN A 50 2.68 12.06 -14.34
N LYS A 51 3.46 10.99 -14.13
CA LYS A 51 2.96 9.71 -13.58
C LYS A 51 2.26 9.84 -12.22
N ALA A 52 2.61 10.81 -11.38
CA ALA A 52 1.88 11.10 -10.13
C ALA A 52 0.44 11.53 -10.42
N LYS A 53 0.26 12.56 -11.24
CA LYS A 53 -1.05 13.07 -11.68
C LYS A 53 -1.84 12.02 -12.47
N LEU A 54 -1.16 11.23 -13.32
CA LEU A 54 -1.80 10.12 -14.03
C LEU A 54 -2.29 9.04 -13.06
N PHE A 55 -1.54 8.74 -11.99
CA PHE A 55 -1.96 7.81 -10.95
C PHE A 55 -3.20 8.31 -10.18
N GLU A 56 -3.23 9.60 -9.82
CA GLU A 56 -4.41 10.25 -9.25
C GLU A 56 -5.60 10.18 -10.20
N LEU A 57 -5.41 10.48 -11.48
CA LEU A 57 -6.47 10.50 -12.48
C LEU A 57 -7.05 9.10 -12.73
N ARG A 58 -6.23 8.03 -12.67
CA ARG A 58 -6.73 6.64 -12.76
C ARG A 58 -7.65 6.29 -11.61
N PHE A 59 -7.26 6.63 -10.38
CA PHE A 59 -8.14 6.42 -9.23
C PHE A 59 -9.44 7.21 -9.37
N GLY A 60 -9.34 8.49 -9.78
CA GLY A 60 -10.51 9.32 -10.08
C GLY A 60 -11.44 8.73 -11.15
N SER A 61 -10.88 8.17 -12.23
CA SER A 61 -11.63 7.49 -13.29
C SER A 61 -12.44 6.30 -12.75
N GLU A 62 -11.82 5.50 -11.89
CA GLU A 62 -12.48 4.33 -11.32
C GLU A 62 -13.58 4.72 -10.33
N LEU A 63 -13.39 5.79 -9.57
CA LEU A 63 -14.48 6.40 -8.79
C LEU A 63 -15.62 6.89 -9.69
N HIS A 64 -15.30 7.59 -10.78
CA HIS A 64 -16.29 8.08 -11.73
C HIS A 64 -17.14 6.95 -12.31
N LYS A 65 -16.49 5.86 -12.72
CA LYS A 65 -17.15 4.66 -13.27
C LYS A 65 -17.97 3.90 -12.22
N ALA A 66 -17.58 3.98 -10.95
CA ALA A 66 -18.38 3.49 -9.83
C ALA A 66 -19.58 4.41 -9.48
N GLY A 67 -19.80 5.49 -10.25
CA GLY A 67 -20.87 6.47 -10.00
C GLY A 67 -20.59 7.42 -8.85
N ILE A 68 -19.35 7.46 -8.36
CA ILE A 68 -18.92 8.37 -7.29
C ILE A 68 -18.46 9.68 -7.91
N GLN A 69 -18.93 10.79 -7.34
CA GLN A 69 -18.47 12.13 -7.67
C GLN A 69 -17.59 12.64 -6.52
N PRO A 70 -16.26 12.44 -6.59
CA PRO A 70 -15.37 12.93 -5.57
C PRO A 70 -15.22 14.45 -5.63
N ARG A 71 -14.80 15.01 -4.50
CA ARG A 71 -14.23 16.35 -4.41
C ARG A 71 -12.72 16.21 -4.58
N TYR A 72 -12.15 16.90 -5.55
CA TYR A 72 -10.70 16.95 -5.80
C TYR A 72 -10.05 18.07 -4.96
N GLU A 73 -8.83 17.84 -4.46
CA GLU A 73 -8.08 18.77 -3.60
C GLU A 73 -8.88 19.28 -2.40
N VAL A 74 -9.39 18.35 -1.58
CA VAL A 74 -10.14 18.71 -0.36
C VAL A 74 -9.20 19.20 0.75
N ALA A 75 -9.72 20.01 1.66
CA ALA A 75 -8.96 20.51 2.79
C ALA A 75 -8.39 19.37 3.65
N GLY A 76 -7.08 19.42 3.87
CA GLY A 76 -6.35 18.58 4.81
C GLY A 76 -6.05 19.32 6.12
N GLU A 77 -5.03 18.85 6.83
CA GLU A 77 -4.50 19.53 8.01
C GLU A 77 -3.79 20.83 7.62
N GLY A 78 -4.08 21.93 8.33
CA GLY A 78 -3.45 23.22 8.08
C GLY A 78 -3.82 23.81 6.71
N ASP A 79 -2.80 24.17 5.92
CA ASP A 79 -2.92 24.67 4.55
C ASP A 79 -2.77 23.57 3.48
N SER A 80 -2.70 22.30 3.90
CA SER A 80 -2.55 21.18 2.98
C SER A 80 -3.87 20.78 2.34
N THR A 81 -3.76 20.11 1.19
CA THR A 81 -4.87 19.46 0.50
C THR A 81 -4.68 17.94 0.51
N LEU A 82 -5.78 17.21 0.39
CA LEU A 82 -5.84 15.78 0.11
C LEU A 82 -6.40 15.59 -1.30
N ASP A 83 -5.85 14.64 -2.06
CA ASP A 83 -6.21 14.48 -3.47
C ASP A 83 -7.71 14.26 -3.67
N TYR A 84 -8.35 13.43 -2.83
CA TYR A 84 -9.77 13.13 -2.95
C TYR A 84 -10.53 13.09 -1.63
N GLY A 85 -11.77 13.60 -1.63
CA GLY A 85 -12.75 13.34 -0.60
C GLY A 85 -14.10 12.91 -1.18
N PHE A 86 -14.68 11.81 -0.71
CA PHE A 86 -15.94 11.28 -1.24
C PHE A 86 -16.73 10.45 -0.23
N ALA A 87 -18.03 10.30 -0.49
CA ALA A 87 -18.93 9.45 0.29
C ALA A 87 -19.24 8.16 -0.48
N SER A 88 -19.18 7.01 0.18
CA SER A 88 -19.63 5.74 -0.40
C SER A 88 -20.05 4.75 0.70
N GLY A 89 -21.13 4.00 0.48
CA GLY A 89 -21.63 3.02 1.44
C GLY A 89 -21.96 3.59 2.83
N GLY A 90 -22.33 4.87 2.91
CA GLY A 90 -22.58 5.57 4.19
C GLY A 90 -21.32 6.03 4.94
N GLN A 91 -20.14 5.89 4.33
CA GLN A 91 -18.84 6.26 4.90
C GLN A 91 -18.21 7.41 4.09
N GLU A 92 -17.69 8.42 4.78
CA GLU A 92 -16.84 9.44 4.16
C GLU A 92 -15.40 8.93 4.10
N TYR A 93 -14.73 9.15 2.97
CA TYR A 93 -13.33 8.83 2.73
C TYR A 93 -12.56 10.10 2.42
N LEU A 94 -11.39 10.24 3.02
CA LEU A 94 -10.37 11.22 2.63
C LEU A 94 -9.14 10.43 2.17
N VAL A 95 -8.71 10.68 0.93
CA VAL A 95 -7.67 9.92 0.27
C VAL A 95 -6.55 10.85 -0.16
N GLU A 96 -5.34 10.52 0.28
CA GLU A 96 -4.10 11.06 -0.28
C GLU A 96 -3.43 9.97 -1.10
N MET A 97 -2.76 10.36 -2.17
CA MET A 97 -2.03 9.49 -3.06
C MET A 97 -0.55 9.88 -3.08
N MET A 98 0.31 8.89 -3.26
CA MET A 98 1.73 9.12 -3.49
C MET A 98 2.35 7.98 -4.28
N ARG A 99 3.51 8.26 -4.85
CA ARG A 99 4.31 7.25 -5.56
C ARG A 99 5.64 7.02 -4.85
N LEU A 100 6.03 5.75 -4.74
CA LEU A 100 7.39 5.40 -4.32
C LEU A 100 8.31 5.35 -5.53
N GLU A 101 8.62 6.52 -6.10
CA GLU A 101 9.52 6.64 -7.24
C GLU A 101 10.86 5.95 -7.01
N GLU A 102 11.45 5.49 -8.13
CA GLU A 102 12.77 4.90 -8.14
C GLU A 102 13.80 5.84 -7.51
N THR A 103 14.53 5.32 -6.52
CA THR A 103 15.51 6.09 -5.76
C THR A 103 16.85 6.18 -6.50
N ASP A 104 17.64 7.19 -6.17
CA ASP A 104 19.02 7.30 -6.69
C ASP A 104 19.86 6.06 -6.34
N ALA A 105 19.59 5.43 -5.19
CA ALA A 105 20.26 4.19 -4.80
C ALA A 105 19.91 3.04 -5.76
N VAL A 106 18.63 2.90 -6.15
CA VAL A 106 18.21 1.91 -7.14
C VAL A 106 18.80 2.20 -8.52
N ARG A 107 18.81 3.47 -8.95
CA ARG A 107 19.43 3.86 -10.23
C ARG A 107 20.91 3.53 -10.25
N ALA A 108 21.63 3.85 -9.18
CA ALA A 108 23.05 3.53 -9.03
C ALA A 108 23.32 2.01 -8.96
N ALA A 109 22.34 1.22 -8.52
CA ALA A 109 22.40 -0.25 -8.51
C ALA A 109 21.97 -0.90 -9.83
N THR A 110 21.66 -0.11 -10.86
CA THR A 110 21.23 -0.60 -12.17
C THR A 110 22.41 -0.64 -13.13
N ALA A 111 22.64 -1.80 -13.74
CA ALA A 111 23.73 -2.05 -14.66
C ALA A 111 23.22 -2.50 -16.03
N LYS A 112 23.95 -2.11 -17.08
CA LYS A 112 23.78 -2.60 -18.44
C LYS A 112 24.79 -3.70 -18.70
N GLU A 113 24.34 -4.84 -19.19
CA GLU A 113 25.17 -5.95 -19.63
C GLU A 113 24.92 -6.17 -21.12
N GLU A 114 25.98 -6.06 -21.92
CA GLU A 114 25.93 -6.32 -23.35
C GLU A 114 26.45 -7.74 -23.63
N PHE A 115 25.68 -8.50 -24.37
CA PHE A 115 25.99 -9.88 -24.76
C PHE A 115 26.52 -9.93 -26.19
N GLU A 116 27.13 -11.06 -26.53
CA GLU A 116 27.49 -11.37 -27.93
C GLU A 116 26.25 -11.22 -28.82
N GLU A 117 26.46 -10.77 -30.06
CA GLU A 117 25.40 -10.40 -31.03
C GLU A 117 24.65 -9.07 -30.74
N GLY A 118 25.10 -8.28 -29.76
CA GLY A 118 24.58 -6.94 -29.50
C GLY A 118 23.29 -6.89 -28.68
N ALA A 119 22.90 -8.01 -28.07
CA ALA A 119 21.80 -8.04 -27.11
C ALA A 119 22.18 -7.27 -25.83
N VAL A 120 21.25 -6.47 -25.31
CA VAL A 120 21.46 -5.66 -24.10
C VAL A 120 20.48 -6.13 -23.03
N MET A 121 20.97 -6.39 -21.82
CA MET A 121 20.15 -6.58 -20.62
C MET A 121 20.42 -5.45 -19.63
N VAL A 122 19.34 -4.85 -19.14
CA VAL A 122 19.38 -3.93 -18.01
C VAL A 122 18.97 -4.72 -16.77
N LYS A 123 19.83 -4.74 -15.75
CA LYS A 123 19.61 -5.47 -14.50
C LYS A 123 19.67 -4.53 -13.31
N ARG A 124 18.66 -4.59 -12.45
CA ARG A 124 18.67 -3.97 -11.12
C ARG A 124 19.24 -4.96 -10.11
N GLN A 125 20.38 -4.64 -9.50
CA GLN A 125 21.05 -5.53 -8.54
C GLN A 125 20.97 -4.96 -7.13
N LEU A 126 19.82 -5.14 -6.47
CA LEU A 126 19.72 -4.92 -5.04
C LEU A 126 20.25 -6.15 -4.31
N THR A 127 21.24 -5.97 -3.43
CA THR A 127 21.84 -7.10 -2.71
C THR A 127 22.11 -6.72 -1.26
N THR A 128 21.96 -7.69 -0.35
CA THR A 128 22.25 -7.52 1.08
C THR A 128 23.74 -7.26 1.35
N THR A 129 24.61 -7.60 0.40
CA THR A 129 26.06 -7.45 0.46
C THR A 129 26.59 -6.28 -0.39
N ALA A 130 25.72 -5.38 -0.84
CA ALA A 130 26.14 -4.19 -1.59
C ALA A 130 27.08 -3.31 -0.74
N GLU A 131 28.08 -2.68 -1.39
CA GLU A 131 28.99 -1.75 -0.72
C GLU A 131 28.24 -0.57 -0.09
N ASP A 132 27.28 -0.02 -0.83
CA ASP A 132 26.29 0.90 -0.28
C ASP A 132 25.06 0.11 0.17
N SER A 133 24.89 -0.01 1.48
CA SER A 133 23.71 -0.67 2.08
C SER A 133 22.35 -0.09 1.63
N ARG A 134 22.31 1.13 1.07
CA ARG A 134 21.07 1.69 0.49
C ARG A 134 20.66 0.96 -0.79
N GLN A 135 21.60 0.29 -1.47
CA GLN A 135 21.39 -0.53 -2.65
C GLN A 135 20.96 -1.96 -2.29
N SER A 136 20.09 -2.10 -1.27
CA SER A 136 19.55 -3.38 -0.80
C SER A 136 18.03 -3.29 -0.66
N GLU A 137 17.36 -4.45 -0.63
CA GLU A 137 15.91 -4.50 -0.41
C GLU A 137 15.53 -3.95 0.98
N GLU A 138 16.38 -4.14 1.99
CA GLU A 138 16.20 -3.57 3.32
C GLU A 138 16.34 -2.05 3.31
N GLY A 139 17.31 -1.52 2.56
CA GLY A 139 17.50 -0.08 2.38
C GLY A 139 16.29 0.59 1.72
N GLU A 140 15.77 -0.01 0.65
CA GLU A 140 14.58 0.49 -0.05
C GLU A 140 13.30 0.33 0.77
N THR A 141 13.17 -0.75 1.56
CA THR A 141 12.06 -0.90 2.51
C THR A 141 12.09 0.21 3.55
N LEU A 142 13.25 0.51 4.15
CA LEU A 142 13.40 1.60 5.12
C LEU A 142 13.08 2.96 4.47
N LYS A 143 13.51 3.17 3.21
CA LYS A 143 13.21 4.39 2.48
C LYS A 143 11.72 4.55 2.17
N ALA A 144 11.02 3.46 1.89
CA ALA A 144 9.56 3.46 1.73
C ALA A 144 8.84 3.86 3.01
N VAL A 145 9.24 3.31 4.17
CA VAL A 145 8.72 3.71 5.49
C VAL A 145 8.96 5.19 5.73
N GLU A 146 10.19 5.67 5.47
CA GLU A 146 10.56 7.07 5.64
C GLU A 146 9.69 8.00 4.77
N LYS A 147 9.57 7.72 3.47
CA LYS A 147 8.76 8.54 2.54
C LYS A 147 7.30 8.58 2.96
N ILE A 148 6.73 7.45 3.40
CA ILE A 148 5.36 7.41 3.89
C ILE A 148 5.22 8.26 5.14
N CYS A 149 6.06 8.07 6.18
CA CYS A 149 5.98 8.86 7.40
C CYS A 149 6.13 10.36 7.12
N GLN A 150 7.12 10.77 6.30
CA GLN A 150 7.33 12.17 5.92
C GLN A 150 6.13 12.82 5.21
N LYS A 151 5.25 12.03 4.58
CA LYS A 151 4.03 12.56 3.96
C LYS A 151 3.03 13.10 5.01
N LEU A 152 3.12 12.63 6.26
CA LEU A 152 2.21 12.98 7.36
C LEU A 152 2.74 14.13 8.24
N GLU A 153 3.92 14.67 7.94
CA GLU A 153 4.55 15.69 8.76
C GLU A 153 5.26 16.74 7.89
N ARG A 154 5.13 18.01 8.28
CA ARG A 154 5.88 19.13 7.71
C ARG A 154 6.26 20.11 8.82
N ASP A 155 7.55 20.43 8.91
CA ASP A 155 8.14 21.39 9.87
C ASP A 155 7.81 21.12 11.35
N GLY A 156 7.83 19.84 11.74
CA GLY A 156 7.52 19.32 13.06
C GLY A 156 6.03 19.32 13.40
N LYS A 157 5.15 19.49 12.40
CA LYS A 157 3.70 19.56 12.58
C LYS A 157 2.98 18.52 11.72
N PRO A 158 1.80 18.03 12.16
CA PRO A 158 0.96 17.19 11.34
C PRO A 158 0.67 17.83 9.97
N HIS A 159 0.70 17.01 8.91
CA HIS A 159 0.46 17.40 7.52
C HIS A 159 -0.47 16.39 6.84
N LYS A 160 -1.20 16.83 5.81
CA LYS A 160 -2.19 16.06 5.05
C LYS A 160 -3.45 15.69 5.83
N PHE A 161 -3.40 14.72 6.74
CA PHE A 161 -4.63 14.21 7.35
C PHE A 161 -5.01 14.98 8.63
N PRO A 162 -6.27 15.45 8.75
CA PRO A 162 -6.77 16.06 9.98
C PRO A 162 -6.83 15.03 11.13
N PRO A 163 -7.14 15.46 12.38
CA PRO A 163 -7.39 14.50 13.45
C PRO A 163 -8.53 13.55 13.06
N PRO A 164 -8.48 12.26 13.46
CA PRO A 164 -9.54 11.32 13.14
C PRO A 164 -10.92 11.85 13.57
N GLY A 165 -11.85 11.87 12.62
CA GLY A 165 -13.25 12.22 12.82
C GLY A 165 -14.15 11.09 12.35
N SER A 166 -15.24 11.41 11.65
CA SER A 166 -16.11 10.42 11.01
C SER A 166 -15.55 9.88 9.69
N ALA A 167 -14.61 10.59 9.06
CA ALA A 167 -14.03 10.20 7.78
C ALA A 167 -12.92 9.15 7.95
N THR A 168 -12.87 8.19 7.03
CA THR A 168 -11.80 7.20 6.95
C THR A 168 -10.65 7.77 6.13
N HIS A 169 -9.47 7.84 6.73
CA HIS A 169 -8.26 8.38 6.11
C HIS A 169 -7.44 7.28 5.44
N VAL A 170 -7.22 7.39 4.12
CA VAL A 170 -6.52 6.38 3.32
C VAL A 170 -5.36 7.03 2.58
N LEU A 171 -4.16 6.46 2.73
CA LEU A 171 -3.01 6.80 1.89
C LEU A 171 -2.84 5.70 0.84
N LEU A 172 -3.06 6.03 -0.43
CA LEU A 172 -2.77 5.13 -1.54
C LEU A 172 -1.35 5.34 -2.04
N VAL A 173 -0.58 4.26 -2.05
CA VAL A 173 0.85 4.27 -2.39
C VAL A 173 1.07 3.43 -3.63
N ASP A 174 1.43 4.06 -4.75
CA ASP A 174 1.91 3.35 -5.94
C ASP A 174 3.27 2.71 -5.63
N VAL A 175 3.29 1.37 -5.61
CA VAL A 175 4.47 0.56 -5.30
C VAL A 175 5.05 -0.14 -6.51
N ARG A 176 4.59 0.15 -7.75
CA ARG A 176 5.03 -0.55 -8.96
C ARG A 176 6.55 -0.55 -9.13
N THR A 177 7.22 0.52 -8.70
CA THR A 177 8.69 0.70 -8.73
C THR A 177 9.40 0.02 -7.56
N LEU A 178 8.78 -0.03 -6.37
CA LEU A 178 9.31 -0.73 -5.20
C LEU A 178 9.22 -2.24 -5.42
N PHE A 179 10.37 -2.90 -5.59
CA PHE A 179 10.47 -4.36 -5.82
C PHE A 179 9.58 -4.88 -6.96
N ASN A 180 9.35 -4.07 -8.00
CA ASN A 180 8.44 -4.42 -9.10
C ASN A 180 7.01 -4.75 -8.59
N GLY A 181 6.54 -3.95 -7.63
CA GLY A 181 5.26 -4.12 -6.96
C GLY A 181 5.28 -4.95 -5.69
N GLY A 182 6.38 -5.67 -5.41
CA GLY A 182 6.60 -6.47 -4.21
C GLY A 182 5.53 -7.53 -3.92
N ASP A 183 5.78 -8.34 -2.90
CA ASP A 183 4.80 -9.28 -2.38
C ASP A 183 4.08 -8.73 -1.13
N LYS A 184 3.17 -9.52 -0.57
CA LYS A 184 2.40 -9.10 0.62
C LYS A 184 3.30 -8.89 1.85
N TRP A 185 4.43 -9.58 1.94
CA TRP A 185 5.36 -9.46 3.06
C TRP A 185 6.20 -8.19 2.95
N ASP A 186 6.56 -7.75 1.75
CA ASP A 186 7.16 -6.42 1.56
C ASP A 186 6.22 -5.32 2.08
N ARG A 187 4.93 -5.40 1.74
CA ARG A 187 3.89 -4.48 2.24
C ARG A 187 3.71 -4.54 3.76
N VAL A 188 3.78 -5.73 4.36
CA VAL A 188 3.73 -5.90 5.83
C VAL A 188 4.98 -5.33 6.49
N ASN A 189 6.17 -5.55 5.94
CA ASN A 189 7.41 -4.93 6.44
C ASN A 189 7.28 -3.39 6.43
N VAL A 190 6.75 -2.80 5.36
CA VAL A 190 6.56 -1.35 5.27
C VAL A 190 5.47 -0.86 6.23
N GLY A 191 4.28 -1.48 6.25
CA GLY A 191 3.15 -0.98 7.02
C GLY A 191 3.26 -1.24 8.52
N LEU A 192 3.64 -2.45 8.92
CA LEU A 192 3.61 -2.92 10.32
C LEU A 192 4.99 -3.20 10.90
N GLY A 193 5.95 -3.57 10.05
CA GLY A 193 7.31 -3.95 10.45
C GLY A 193 7.57 -5.44 10.33
N GLY A 194 8.85 -5.80 10.33
CA GLY A 194 9.28 -7.19 10.16
C GLY A 194 8.85 -8.10 11.32
N GLU A 195 8.47 -7.55 12.47
CA GLU A 195 7.93 -8.32 13.61
C GLU A 195 6.56 -8.96 13.29
N TYR A 196 5.83 -8.40 12.32
CA TYR A 196 4.55 -8.93 11.84
C TYR A 196 4.71 -9.88 10.64
N VAL A 197 5.94 -10.13 10.20
CA VAL A 197 6.24 -11.10 9.14
C VAL A 197 6.55 -12.46 9.78
N PRO A 198 5.80 -13.52 9.44
CA PRO A 198 5.86 -14.79 10.17
C PRO A 198 7.15 -15.57 9.92
N HIS A 199 7.70 -15.49 8.70
CA HIS A 199 8.88 -16.26 8.32
C HIS A 199 10.14 -15.37 8.31
N GLU A 200 11.21 -15.80 8.98
CA GLU A 200 12.43 -14.99 9.11
C GLU A 200 13.07 -14.64 7.78
N LEU A 201 13.01 -15.53 6.78
CA LEU A 201 13.51 -15.26 5.42
C LEU A 201 12.85 -14.07 4.72
N PHE A 202 11.64 -13.66 5.15
CA PHE A 202 10.94 -12.50 4.57
C PHE A 202 11.05 -11.24 5.43
N ARG A 203 11.76 -11.31 6.56
CA ARG A 203 12.02 -10.16 7.43
C ARG A 203 13.17 -9.35 6.89
N ARG A 204 13.02 -8.03 6.91
CA ARG A 204 14.08 -7.10 6.48
C ARG A 204 14.93 -6.64 7.66
N TYR A 205 16.24 -6.85 7.58
CA TYR A 205 17.20 -6.41 8.59
C TYR A 205 18.19 -5.40 8.02
N TYR A 206 17.97 -4.12 8.27
CA TYR A 206 18.88 -3.08 7.84
C TYR A 206 19.98 -2.86 8.87
N LYS A 207 21.25 -3.06 8.49
CA LYS A 207 22.42 -2.93 9.38
C LYS A 207 22.26 -3.73 10.68
N GLY A 208 21.76 -4.95 10.57
CA GLY A 208 21.55 -5.88 11.70
C GLY A 208 20.34 -5.56 12.58
N ARG A 209 19.54 -4.54 12.24
CA ARG A 209 18.31 -4.19 12.97
C ARG A 209 17.09 -4.51 12.13
N LEU A 210 16.09 -5.14 12.76
CA LEU A 210 14.81 -5.41 12.13
C LEU A 210 14.16 -4.09 11.71
N VAL A 211 13.73 -4.00 10.45
CA VAL A 211 13.01 -2.83 9.93
C VAL A 211 11.65 -2.75 10.62
N THR A 212 11.40 -1.61 11.25
CA THR A 212 10.10 -1.26 11.86
C THR A 212 9.24 -0.55 10.83
N GLY A 213 7.95 -0.92 10.72
CA GLY A 213 7.04 -0.34 9.73
C GLY A 213 6.38 0.96 10.20
N VAL A 214 5.66 1.63 9.31
CA VAL A 214 5.01 2.93 9.52
C VAL A 214 4.19 2.97 10.81
N PHE A 215 3.40 1.93 11.08
CA PHE A 215 2.57 1.83 12.27
C PHE A 215 3.29 1.19 13.47
N SER A 216 4.56 0.84 13.40
CA SER A 216 5.26 0.30 14.57
C SER A 216 5.48 1.40 15.60
N PRO A 217 5.20 1.18 16.90
CA PRO A 217 5.52 2.15 17.95
C PRO A 217 7.04 2.34 18.13
N LYS A 218 7.86 1.45 17.57
CA LYS A 218 9.33 1.52 17.59
C LYS A 218 9.89 2.43 16.49
N THR A 219 9.07 2.85 15.52
CA THR A 219 9.51 3.73 14.44
C THR A 219 9.62 5.16 14.92
N THR A 220 10.85 5.67 14.91
CA THR A 220 11.23 7.03 15.34
C THR A 220 11.42 8.01 14.18
N LEU A 221 11.01 7.61 12.96
CA LEU A 221 11.06 8.47 11.79
C LEU A 221 10.09 9.64 11.95
N LYS A 222 10.44 10.78 11.36
CA LYS A 222 9.57 11.96 11.34
C LYS A 222 8.24 11.64 10.67
N GLY A 223 7.12 12.03 11.27
CA GLY A 223 5.78 11.71 10.79
C GLY A 223 5.23 10.35 11.21
N ALA A 224 6.02 9.50 11.91
CA ALA A 224 5.55 8.19 12.34
C ALA A 224 4.49 8.29 13.46
N ALA A 225 4.58 9.29 14.34
CA ALA A 225 3.55 9.52 15.36
C ALA A 225 2.24 9.95 14.70
N GLU A 226 2.33 10.89 13.78
CA GLU A 226 1.22 11.42 12.99
C GLU A 226 0.55 10.32 12.17
N ALA A 227 1.33 9.42 11.55
CA ALA A 227 0.79 8.26 10.86
C ALA A 227 -0.01 7.34 11.79
N ARG A 228 0.53 7.02 12.98
CA ARG A 228 -0.17 6.18 13.97
C ARG A 228 -1.44 6.84 14.50
N GLU A 229 -1.45 8.15 14.65
CA GLU A 229 -2.57 8.89 15.24
C GLU A 229 -3.66 9.25 14.22
N ARG A 230 -3.33 9.40 12.94
CA ARG A 230 -4.23 10.04 11.95
C ARG A 230 -4.57 9.17 10.74
N LEU A 231 -3.71 8.24 10.36
CA LEU A 231 -3.91 7.44 9.14
C LEU A 231 -4.63 6.13 9.45
N HIS A 232 -5.80 5.88 8.87
CA HIS A 232 -6.54 4.63 9.11
C HIS A 232 -5.97 3.47 8.29
N PHE A 233 -5.66 3.72 7.00
CA PHE A 233 -5.15 2.69 6.10
C PHE A 233 -4.00 3.18 5.23
N ILE A 234 -3.05 2.29 4.97
CA ILE A 234 -2.14 2.39 3.82
C ILE A 234 -2.60 1.38 2.78
N GLY A 235 -3.01 1.83 1.60
CA GLY A 235 -3.33 0.99 0.45
C GLY A 235 -2.16 0.93 -0.52
N PHE A 236 -1.51 -0.22 -0.66
CA PHE A 236 -0.42 -0.41 -1.62
C PHE A 236 -0.99 -0.83 -2.97
N VAL A 237 -0.79 -0.01 -3.99
CA VAL A 237 -1.33 -0.19 -5.34
C VAL A 237 -0.25 -0.75 -6.26
N ASN A 238 -0.51 -1.91 -6.84
CA ASN A 238 0.39 -2.58 -7.80
C ASN A 238 -0.36 -2.94 -9.09
N GLU A 239 -0.71 -1.92 -9.86
CA GLU A 239 -1.43 -2.07 -11.11
C GLU A 239 -0.54 -2.65 -12.21
N LYS A 240 -1.05 -3.65 -12.94
CA LYS A 240 -0.31 -4.33 -14.04
C LYS A 240 -1.08 -4.41 -15.36
N SER A 241 -2.42 -4.47 -15.29
CA SER A 241 -3.26 -4.66 -16.47
C SER A 241 -3.64 -3.35 -17.18
N TYR A 242 -3.78 -2.23 -16.45
CA TYR A 242 -4.24 -0.94 -16.98
C TYR A 242 -5.53 -1.09 -17.80
N GLU A 243 -6.57 -1.57 -17.13
CA GLU A 243 -7.89 -1.81 -17.72
C GLU A 243 -8.96 -1.27 -16.79
N SER A 244 -10.16 -1.01 -17.33
CA SER A 244 -11.29 -0.54 -16.53
C SER A 244 -11.64 -1.56 -15.44
N GLY A 245 -11.77 -1.11 -14.20
CA GLY A 245 -11.98 -2.00 -13.04
C GLY A 245 -10.70 -2.64 -12.49
N GLY A 246 -9.54 -2.41 -13.12
CA GLY A 246 -8.26 -3.02 -12.72
C GLY A 246 -7.60 -2.38 -11.49
N PHE A 247 -7.92 -1.12 -11.19
CA PHE A 247 -7.26 -0.39 -10.10
C PHE A 247 -7.61 -0.97 -8.72
N GLY A 248 -8.90 -1.16 -8.43
CA GLY A 248 -9.39 -1.66 -7.14
C GLY A 248 -8.78 -2.99 -6.70
N PRO A 249 -8.82 -4.04 -7.54
CA PRO A 249 -8.18 -5.33 -7.26
C PRO A 249 -6.66 -5.26 -7.07
N SER A 250 -6.01 -4.19 -7.53
CA SER A 250 -4.57 -3.99 -7.38
C SER A 250 -4.17 -3.39 -6.02
N ILE A 251 -5.15 -3.02 -5.18
CA ILE A 251 -4.92 -2.43 -3.86
C ILE A 251 -4.87 -3.52 -2.78
N GLN A 252 -3.82 -3.49 -1.96
CA GLN A 252 -3.75 -4.25 -0.71
C GLN A 252 -3.56 -3.31 0.47
N PHE A 253 -4.47 -3.37 1.43
CA PHE A 253 -4.50 -2.48 2.57
C PHE A 253 -3.77 -3.06 3.79
N ILE A 254 -3.14 -2.18 4.56
CA ILE A 254 -2.75 -2.41 5.95
C ILE A 254 -3.61 -1.48 6.81
N ALA A 255 -4.35 -2.07 7.76
CA ALA A 255 -5.11 -1.31 8.74
C ALA A 255 -4.20 -0.85 9.88
N ASN A 256 -4.39 0.37 10.36
CA ASN A 256 -3.64 0.91 11.48
C ASN A 256 -4.09 0.28 12.82
N PRO A 257 -3.23 -0.50 13.50
CA PRO A 257 -3.57 -1.15 14.76
C PRO A 257 -3.69 -0.18 15.95
N HIS A 258 -3.30 1.10 15.80
CA HIS A 258 -3.44 2.12 16.84
C HIS A 258 -4.80 2.83 16.80
N ILE A 259 -5.51 2.72 15.67
CA ILE A 259 -6.84 3.31 15.51
C ILE A 259 -7.93 2.26 15.65
N PHE A 260 -7.76 1.10 15.02
CA PHE A 260 -8.73 0.01 15.10
C PHE A 260 -8.45 -0.91 16.28
N LYS A 261 -9.43 -1.09 17.15
CA LYS A 261 -9.36 -2.00 18.31
C LYS A 261 -9.60 -3.45 17.91
N SER A 262 -10.24 -3.67 16.75
CA SER A 262 -10.51 -5.00 16.23
C SER A 262 -10.43 -5.08 14.70
N VAL A 263 -10.34 -6.32 14.20
CA VAL A 263 -10.40 -6.63 12.77
C VAL A 263 -11.75 -6.23 12.16
N GLU A 264 -12.82 -6.36 12.94
CA GLU A 264 -14.18 -6.02 12.54
C GLU A 264 -14.34 -4.52 12.33
N GLU A 265 -13.75 -3.68 13.19
CA GLU A 265 -13.74 -2.22 13.03
C GLU A 265 -13.02 -1.81 11.75
N ALA A 266 -11.84 -2.40 11.48
CA ALA A 266 -11.10 -2.14 10.25
C ALA A 266 -11.91 -2.55 8.99
N ARG A 267 -12.60 -3.68 9.03
CA ARG A 267 -13.46 -4.12 7.92
C ARG A 267 -14.67 -3.21 7.74
N ALA A 268 -15.30 -2.77 8.84
CA ALA A 268 -16.43 -1.86 8.79
C ALA A 268 -16.05 -0.52 8.15
N ALA A 269 -14.87 0.02 8.48
CA ALA A 269 -14.37 1.28 7.91
C ALA A 269 -14.14 1.21 6.38
N LEU A 270 -13.82 0.03 5.84
CA LEU A 270 -13.68 -0.19 4.39
C LEU A 270 -14.90 -0.86 3.74
N ALA A 271 -15.99 -1.12 4.47
CA ALA A 271 -17.16 -1.81 3.92
C ALA A 271 -17.84 -1.02 2.78
N GLY A 272 -17.74 0.31 2.81
CA GLY A 272 -18.25 1.21 1.79
C GLY A 272 -17.27 1.49 0.63
N TRP A 273 -16.09 0.85 0.60
CA TRP A 273 -15.10 1.11 -0.44
C TRP A 273 -15.64 0.78 -1.84
N PRO A 274 -15.65 1.73 -2.81
CA PRO A 274 -16.39 1.56 -4.06
C PRO A 274 -15.66 0.72 -5.12
N LEU A 275 -14.35 0.47 -4.96
CA LEU A 275 -13.52 -0.17 -5.99
C LEU A 275 -13.33 -1.67 -5.74
N GLY A 276 -14.45 -2.36 -5.50
CA GLY A 276 -14.46 -3.80 -5.23
C GLY A 276 -14.14 -4.17 -3.79
N GLU A 277 -14.04 -5.48 -3.52
CA GLU A 277 -13.84 -5.99 -2.17
C GLU A 277 -12.42 -5.68 -1.67
N PRO A 278 -12.26 -4.92 -0.55
CA PRO A 278 -10.96 -4.55 -0.05
C PRO A 278 -10.21 -5.75 0.55
N VAL A 279 -8.94 -5.90 0.20
CA VAL A 279 -8.04 -6.90 0.79
C VAL A 279 -7.22 -6.24 1.90
N ILE A 280 -7.50 -6.56 3.15
CA ILE A 280 -6.76 -6.06 4.32
C ILE A 280 -5.80 -7.15 4.82
N LEU A 281 -4.49 -6.94 4.65
CA LEU A 281 -3.47 -7.97 4.87
C LEU A 281 -3.34 -8.40 6.34
N ASN A 282 -3.52 -7.47 7.28
CA ASN A 282 -3.50 -7.74 8.72
C ASN A 282 -4.90 -7.98 9.32
N ALA A 283 -5.91 -8.14 8.47
CA ALA A 283 -7.28 -8.50 8.86
C ALA A 283 -7.89 -9.51 7.87
N PRO A 284 -7.17 -10.60 7.52
CA PRO A 284 -7.56 -11.49 6.43
C PRO A 284 -8.91 -12.13 6.69
N LYS A 285 -9.79 -12.18 5.67
CA LYS A 285 -11.08 -12.87 5.79
C LYS A 285 -10.85 -14.32 6.17
N VAL A 286 -11.54 -14.76 7.21
CA VAL A 286 -11.56 -16.17 7.57
C VAL A 286 -12.37 -16.88 6.48
N PRO A 287 -11.80 -17.89 5.78
CA PRO A 287 -12.54 -18.65 4.79
C PRO A 287 -13.85 -19.20 5.37
N PRO A 288 -14.98 -19.25 4.64
CA PRO A 288 -16.27 -19.68 5.19
C PRO A 288 -16.24 -21.05 5.89
N ARG A 289 -15.38 -21.96 5.43
CA ARG A 289 -15.16 -23.26 6.08
C ARG A 289 -14.49 -23.15 7.45
N LEU A 290 -13.54 -22.23 7.58
CA LEU A 290 -12.88 -21.93 8.85
C LEU A 290 -13.77 -21.07 9.74
N GLN A 291 -14.61 -20.20 9.18
CA GLN A 291 -15.58 -19.43 9.96
C GLN A 291 -16.58 -20.35 10.64
N LYS A 292 -17.14 -21.33 9.91
CA LYS A 292 -17.99 -22.37 10.50
C LYS A 292 -17.31 -23.14 11.62
N LEU A 293 -16.00 -23.38 11.50
CA LEU A 293 -15.23 -24.04 12.54
C LEU A 293 -15.04 -23.13 13.76
N VAL A 294 -14.73 -21.85 13.55
CA VAL A 294 -14.61 -20.84 14.61
C VAL A 294 -15.92 -20.68 15.35
N ASP A 295 -17.04 -20.50 14.65
CA ASP A 295 -18.38 -20.37 15.23
C ASP A 295 -18.73 -21.62 16.06
N ALA A 296 -18.52 -22.81 15.47
CA ALA A 296 -18.75 -24.08 16.16
C ALA A 296 -17.85 -24.27 17.39
N MET A 297 -16.63 -23.71 17.40
CA MET A 297 -15.73 -23.76 18.55
C MET A 297 -16.11 -22.75 19.63
N SER A 298 -16.59 -21.57 19.26
CA SER A 298 -17.02 -20.53 20.20
C SER A 298 -18.31 -20.90 20.95
N ASP A 299 -19.16 -21.74 20.36
CA ASP A 299 -20.39 -22.23 20.97
C ASP A 299 -20.18 -23.42 21.92
N LEU A 300 -18.97 -23.99 21.98
CA LEU A 300 -18.68 -25.12 22.87
C LEU A 300 -18.66 -24.67 24.33
N LYS A 301 -19.37 -25.41 25.18
CA LYS A 301 -19.19 -25.31 26.63
C LYS A 301 -17.82 -25.85 27.02
N VAL A 302 -17.31 -25.41 28.17
CA VAL A 302 -15.99 -25.80 28.69
C VAL A 302 -15.79 -27.34 28.71
N GLY A 303 -16.84 -28.11 29.03
CA GLY A 303 -16.78 -29.58 29.00
C GLY A 303 -16.68 -30.16 27.59
N GLU A 304 -17.41 -29.60 26.63
CA GLU A 304 -17.43 -30.05 25.23
C GLU A 304 -16.10 -29.70 24.52
N ALA A 305 -15.50 -28.56 24.87
CA ALA A 305 -14.16 -28.18 24.41
C ALA A 305 -13.07 -29.14 24.93
N ALA A 306 -13.18 -29.61 26.17
CA ALA A 306 -12.26 -30.57 26.76
C ALA A 306 -12.37 -31.95 26.08
N GLU A 307 -13.59 -32.42 25.80
CA GLU A 307 -13.82 -33.67 25.07
C GLU A 307 -13.31 -33.60 23.63
N LEU A 308 -13.57 -32.49 22.92
CA LEU A 308 -13.05 -32.28 21.58
C LEU A 308 -11.51 -32.28 21.56
N SER A 309 -10.88 -31.64 22.55
CA SER A 309 -9.42 -31.64 22.72
C SER A 309 -8.86 -33.06 22.91
N GLN A 310 -9.48 -33.88 23.77
CA GLN A 310 -9.09 -35.28 23.96
C GLN A 310 -9.26 -36.11 22.68
N LEU A 311 -10.36 -35.91 21.95
CA LEU A 311 -10.65 -36.63 20.72
C LEU A 311 -9.66 -36.28 19.61
N LEU A 312 -9.32 -35.00 19.45
CA LEU A 312 -8.31 -34.54 18.49
C LEU A 312 -6.92 -35.08 18.84
N ARG A 313 -6.53 -35.04 20.13
CA ARG A 313 -5.25 -35.59 20.60
C ARG A 313 -5.15 -37.10 20.35
N SER A 314 -6.20 -37.85 20.65
CA SER A 314 -6.27 -39.30 20.40
C SER A 314 -6.16 -39.62 18.90
N LYS A 315 -6.92 -38.89 18.06
CA LYS A 315 -6.95 -39.11 16.62
C LYS A 315 -5.62 -38.77 15.93
N TRP A 316 -4.90 -37.77 16.43
CA TRP A 316 -3.65 -37.28 15.83
C TRP A 316 -2.38 -37.66 16.60
N ARG A 317 -2.50 -38.47 17.66
CA ARG A 317 -1.39 -38.91 18.53
C ARG A 317 -0.54 -37.75 19.06
N LEU A 318 -1.19 -36.65 19.43
CA LEU A 318 -0.50 -35.50 20.01
C LEU A 318 -0.14 -35.81 21.48
N PRO A 319 1.08 -35.48 21.94
CA PRO A 319 1.49 -35.72 23.32
C PRO A 319 0.58 -34.99 24.32
N SER A 320 0.27 -35.65 25.43
CA SER A 320 -0.44 -35.03 26.56
C SER A 320 0.47 -33.97 27.18
N SER A 321 -0.06 -32.77 27.43
CA SER A 321 0.66 -31.67 28.08
C SER A 321 0.90 -31.89 29.58
N ASP A 322 0.66 -33.10 30.08
CA ASP A 322 1.01 -33.51 31.43
C ASP A 322 2.42 -34.12 31.43
N THR A 323 3.41 -33.27 31.19
CA THR A 323 4.81 -33.55 31.54
C THR A 323 5.48 -32.20 31.80
N ASP A 324 5.34 -31.75 33.04
CA ASP A 324 6.40 -31.14 33.87
C ASP A 324 5.74 -30.59 35.16
N GLN A 325 5.70 -31.44 36.18
CA GLN A 325 5.85 -31.03 37.58
C GLN A 325 7.25 -31.42 38.02
#